data_AF-A0A8D8XFD8-F1
#
_entry.id   AF-A0A8D8XFD8-F1
#
_cell.length_a   1.000
_cell.length_b   1.000
_cell.length_c   1.000
_cell.angle_alpha   90.00
_cell.angle_beta   90.00
_cell.angle_gamma   90.00
#
_symmetry.space_group_name_H-M   'P 1'
#
loop_
_entity.id
_entity.type
_entity.pdbx_description
1 polymer ?
#
loop_
_entity_poly.entity_id
_entity_poly.type
_entity_poly.pdbx_seq_one_letter_code
_entity_poly.pdbx_strand_id
1 'polypeptide(L)'
;MTNKMNAKLLQITRLGDFYNNMRVLDSKAGEFKVVKNHNAHYLKYGPCPGCFGFFIKKNLNAHMKTCPKGTTCPKGNVINASNALSFNYTNTHPDPKFAKHVLQDMKNDKDKEVLMESQNIQAVGEFLFQKYGVKKPETPRQIMRLLARLLSAARKEMKKKTLLLEELLDPEFFDTVVKIAKNLSGEHDGKFNKEMKNPSTARRVGFAVKKAANVMKGIALRKKDEDACKKFDMFRMLVDMEWGTRINATARASERLHKRQKPKILPLTEDLIALTKYITEEIDRYMKILERTQEHQTWFELSKFVFCKNPAV
;
A
#
# COMPACT_ATOMS: atom_id res chain seq x y z
N MET A 1 45.04 18.86 17.63
CA MET A 1 43.76 19.16 18.33
C MET A 1 42.65 19.69 17.41
N THR A 2 42.97 20.26 16.24
CA THR A 2 42.05 20.86 15.26
C THR A 2 40.99 19.91 14.66
N ASN A 3 41.34 18.66 14.34
CA ASN A 3 40.38 17.73 13.70
C ASN A 3 39.20 17.29 14.58
N LYS A 4 39.41 17.11 15.90
CA LYS A 4 38.31 16.75 16.83
C LYS A 4 37.33 17.90 17.01
N MET A 5 37.82 19.14 17.03
CA MET A 5 37.00 20.34 17.15
C MET A 5 36.17 20.56 15.89
N ASN A 6 36.76 20.42 14.71
CA ASN A 6 36.04 20.51 13.43
C ASN A 6 34.95 19.43 13.29
N ALA A 7 35.22 18.21 13.75
CA ALA A 7 34.22 17.14 13.73
C ALA A 7 33.03 17.41 14.67
N LYS A 8 33.28 17.97 15.86
CA LYS A 8 32.22 18.39 16.79
C LYS A 8 31.40 19.56 16.25
N LEU A 9 32.06 20.56 15.67
CA LEU A 9 31.38 21.71 15.06
C LEU A 9 30.45 21.25 13.94
N LEU A 10 30.93 20.41 13.03
CA LEU A 10 30.12 19.83 11.96
C LEU A 10 28.90 19.05 12.48
N GLN A 11 29.04 18.34 13.60
CA GLN A 11 27.93 17.62 14.23
C GLN A 11 26.85 18.58 14.74
N ILE A 12 27.25 19.66 15.42
CA ILE A 12 26.32 20.68 15.93
C ILE A 12 25.63 21.40 14.77
N THR A 13 26.38 21.79 13.73
CA THR A 13 25.82 22.42 12.52
C THR A 13 24.76 21.54 11.87
N ARG A 14 25.07 20.25 11.63
CA ARG A 14 24.12 19.32 11.01
C ARG A 14 22.88 19.09 11.86
N LEU A 15 23.01 19.09 13.19
CA LEU A 15 21.88 18.96 14.09
C LEU A 15 20.99 20.22 14.05
N GLY A 16 21.61 21.42 14.03
CA GLY A 16 20.88 22.67 13.85
C GLY A 16 20.16 22.75 12.49
N ASP A 17 20.83 22.36 11.42
CA ASP A 17 20.25 22.28 10.08
C ASP A 17 19.10 21.27 10.01
N PHE A 18 19.24 20.14 10.70
CA PHE A 18 18.17 19.14 10.81
C PHE A 18 16.90 19.75 11.41
N TYR A 19 17.00 20.41 12.57
CA TYR A 19 15.84 21.03 13.21
C TYR A 19 15.25 22.18 12.38
N ASN A 20 16.10 22.98 11.74
CA ASN A 20 15.63 23.99 10.79
C ASN A 20 14.80 23.34 9.66
N ASN A 21 15.33 22.30 9.03
CA ASN A 21 14.66 21.62 7.94
C ASN A 21 13.35 20.98 8.38
N MET A 22 13.30 20.42 9.58
CA MET A 22 12.06 19.89 10.12
C MET A 22 10.99 20.96 10.24
N ARG A 23 11.35 22.15 10.78
CA ARG A 23 10.45 23.29 10.84
C ARG A 23 10.00 23.73 9.46
N VAL A 24 10.92 23.81 8.49
CA VAL A 24 10.60 24.17 7.09
C VAL A 24 9.66 23.17 6.44
N LEU A 25 9.80 21.87 6.72
CA LEU A 25 8.89 20.84 6.21
C LEU A 25 7.48 20.97 6.79
N ASP A 26 7.37 21.34 8.06
CA ASP A 26 6.09 21.50 8.77
C ASP A 26 5.38 22.81 8.37
N SER A 27 6.08 23.94 8.45
CA SER A 27 5.53 25.26 8.12
C SER A 27 5.41 25.53 6.61
N LYS A 28 6.09 24.72 5.78
CA LYS A 28 6.31 24.96 4.35
C LYS A 28 6.94 26.32 4.04
N ALA A 29 7.64 26.91 5.00
CA ALA A 29 8.24 28.24 4.90
C ALA A 29 9.70 28.25 5.41
N GLY A 30 10.55 29.00 4.72
CA GLY A 30 11.98 29.14 5.04
C GLY A 30 12.91 28.37 4.10
N GLU A 31 14.21 28.49 4.35
CA GLU A 31 15.25 27.87 3.52
C GLU A 31 15.54 26.42 3.95
N PHE A 32 15.45 25.49 3.01
CA PHE A 32 15.75 24.08 3.22
C PHE A 32 17.25 23.79 3.00
N LYS A 33 17.96 23.44 4.08
CA LYS A 33 19.41 23.29 4.09
C LYS A 33 19.85 21.87 3.75
N VAL A 34 20.78 21.71 2.82
CA VAL A 34 21.26 20.39 2.39
C VAL A 34 22.79 20.36 2.34
N VAL A 35 23.39 19.21 2.57
CA VAL A 35 24.87 19.08 2.59
C VAL A 35 25.47 19.36 1.21
N LYS A 36 24.76 18.95 0.16
CA LYS A 36 25.07 19.30 -1.23
C LYS A 36 23.76 19.68 -1.92
N ASN A 37 23.69 20.90 -2.43
CA ASN A 37 22.55 21.33 -3.20
C ASN A 37 22.66 20.84 -4.64
N HIS A 38 21.68 20.05 -5.05
CA HIS A 38 21.55 19.51 -6.40
C HIS A 38 20.33 20.10 -7.14
N ASN A 39 19.77 21.23 -6.68
CA ASN A 39 18.57 21.87 -7.23
C ASN A 39 17.39 20.90 -7.41
N ALA A 40 17.27 19.95 -6.47
CA ALA A 40 16.19 18.97 -6.43
C ALA A 40 15.08 19.41 -5.47
N HIS A 41 13.86 18.95 -5.72
CA HIS A 41 12.73 19.15 -4.81
C HIS A 41 13.02 18.57 -3.41
N TYR A 42 12.63 19.26 -2.34
CA TYR A 42 12.97 18.91 -0.95
C TYR A 42 12.58 17.47 -0.55
N LEU A 43 11.46 16.95 -1.08
CA LEU A 43 11.01 15.55 -0.86
C LEU A 43 12.01 14.48 -1.32
N LYS A 44 12.94 14.83 -2.22
CA LYS A 44 14.00 13.92 -2.69
C LYS A 44 15.17 13.84 -1.71
N TYR A 45 15.25 14.72 -0.72
CA TYR A 45 16.26 14.70 0.32
C TYR A 45 15.76 13.99 1.58
N GLY A 46 16.69 13.44 2.35
CA GLY A 46 16.41 12.87 3.67
C GLY A 46 17.63 12.95 4.58
N PRO A 47 17.43 12.98 5.91
CA PRO A 47 18.50 13.04 6.89
C PRO A 47 19.22 11.69 7.02
N CYS A 48 20.53 11.71 7.17
CA CYS A 48 21.29 10.54 7.61
C CYS A 48 20.96 10.22 9.07
N PRO A 49 20.62 8.96 9.43
CA PRO A 49 20.30 8.63 10.82
C PRO A 49 21.44 8.78 11.83
N GLY A 50 22.70 8.71 11.38
CA GLY A 50 23.85 8.87 12.27
C GLY A 50 24.32 10.33 12.40
N CYS A 51 24.40 11.07 11.29
CA CYS A 51 25.00 12.40 11.28
C CYS A 51 24.02 13.56 11.05
N PHE A 52 22.72 13.27 10.86
CA PHE A 52 21.62 14.22 10.63
C PHE A 52 21.73 15.12 9.39
N GLY A 53 22.82 15.04 8.63
CA GLY A 53 22.98 15.77 7.37
C GLY A 53 21.95 15.33 6.33
N PHE A 54 21.42 16.29 5.57
CA PHE A 54 20.47 16.06 4.48
C PHE A 54 21.17 15.77 3.16
N PHE A 55 20.84 14.62 2.56
CA PHE A 55 21.37 14.18 1.27
C PHE A 55 20.23 13.73 0.37
N ILE A 56 20.45 13.68 -0.94
CA ILE A 56 19.51 13.02 -1.86
C ILE A 56 19.34 11.57 -1.42
N LYS A 57 18.09 11.11 -1.27
CA LYS A 57 17.75 9.74 -0.81
C LYS A 57 18.44 8.66 -1.64
N LYS A 58 18.58 8.85 -2.96
CA LYS A 58 19.30 7.95 -3.87
C LYS A 58 20.78 7.76 -3.48
N ASN A 59 21.42 8.79 -2.94
CA ASN A 59 22.85 8.79 -2.57
C ASN A 59 23.08 8.45 -1.10
N LEU A 60 22.01 8.30 -0.31
CA LEU A 60 22.08 8.09 1.12
C LEU A 60 22.83 6.79 1.46
N ASN A 61 22.59 5.70 0.73
CA ASN A 61 23.30 4.44 0.91
C ASN A 61 24.81 4.56 0.66
N ALA A 62 25.22 5.36 -0.33
CA ALA A 62 26.63 5.60 -0.61
C ALA A 62 27.30 6.41 0.51
N HIS A 63 26.61 7.46 0.99
CA HIS A 63 27.09 8.26 2.13
C HIS A 63 27.34 7.42 3.38
N MET A 64 26.50 6.42 3.65
CA MET A 64 26.60 5.61 4.87
C MET A 64 27.90 4.84 5.00
N LYS A 65 28.53 4.48 3.87
CA LYS A 65 29.84 3.80 3.84
C LYS A 65 30.97 4.69 4.34
N THR A 66 30.82 6.01 4.22
CA THR A 66 31.83 7.01 4.60
C THR A 66 31.32 7.95 5.70
N CYS A 67 30.20 7.60 6.33
CA CYS A 67 29.59 8.45 7.35
C CYS A 67 30.50 8.49 8.60
N PRO A 68 30.83 9.69 9.12
CA PRO A 68 31.62 9.82 10.37
C PRO A 68 30.96 9.16 11.59
N LYS A 69 29.66 8.85 11.51
CA LYS A 69 28.86 8.18 12.54
C LYS A 69 28.34 6.82 12.06
N GLY A 70 29.08 6.15 11.17
CA GLY A 70 28.67 4.89 10.55
C GLY A 70 28.30 3.76 11.52
N THR A 71 28.77 3.79 12.78
CA THR A 71 28.40 2.81 13.82
C THR A 71 27.02 3.04 14.43
N THR A 72 26.55 4.29 14.51
CA THR A 72 25.20 4.62 15.03
C THR A 72 24.12 4.54 13.95
N CYS A 73 24.53 4.22 12.74
CA CYS A 73 23.70 4.15 11.57
C CYS A 73 23.02 2.76 11.48
N PRO A 74 21.71 2.69 11.16
CA PRO A 74 20.99 1.43 11.13
C PRO A 74 21.53 0.51 10.02
N LYS A 75 21.76 -0.76 10.38
CA LYS A 75 22.09 -1.84 9.44
C LYS A 75 20.78 -2.28 8.75
N GLY A 76 20.49 -1.74 7.56
CA GLY A 76 19.25 -2.04 6.84
C GLY A 76 18.87 -0.98 5.81
N ASN A 77 17.57 -0.85 5.55
CA ASN A 77 17.04 0.12 4.58
C ASN A 77 17.18 1.56 5.13
N VAL A 78 18.31 2.20 4.83
CA VAL A 78 18.67 3.55 5.28
C VAL A 78 17.64 4.59 4.87
N ILE A 79 17.01 4.42 3.70
CA ILE A 79 15.97 5.34 3.22
C ILE A 79 14.76 5.31 4.15
N ASN A 80 14.36 4.13 4.64
CA ASN A 80 13.25 4.02 5.59
C ASN A 80 13.61 4.67 6.93
N ALA A 81 14.81 4.45 7.46
CA ALA A 81 15.26 5.10 8.69
C ALA A 81 15.35 6.63 8.55
N SER A 82 15.80 7.11 7.40
CA SER A 82 15.84 8.54 7.05
C SER A 82 14.45 9.15 7.02
N ASN A 83 13.50 8.49 6.34
CA ASN A 83 12.12 8.94 6.30
C ASN A 83 11.47 8.89 7.69
N ALA A 84 11.76 7.87 8.49
CA ALA A 84 11.27 7.75 9.87
C ALA A 84 11.70 8.94 10.73
N LEU A 85 12.96 9.38 10.60
CA LEU A 85 13.46 10.54 11.32
C LEU A 85 12.76 11.84 10.94
N SER A 86 12.60 12.08 9.64
CA SER A 86 11.83 13.26 9.19
C SER A 86 10.38 13.17 9.64
N PHE A 87 9.76 12.02 9.41
CA PHE A 87 8.36 11.78 9.70
C PHE A 87 8.06 11.89 11.19
N ASN A 88 8.83 11.27 12.08
CA ASN A 88 8.60 11.36 13.53
C ASN A 88 8.65 12.78 14.08
N TYR A 89 9.38 13.68 13.41
CA TYR A 89 9.51 15.05 13.86
C TYR A 89 8.45 15.97 13.25
N THR A 90 8.12 15.78 11.96
CA THR A 90 7.10 16.60 11.27
C THR A 90 5.67 16.11 11.51
N ASN A 91 5.49 14.85 11.90
CA ASN A 91 4.17 14.25 11.96
C ASN A 91 3.50 14.52 13.30
N THR A 92 2.68 15.56 13.32
CA THR A 92 1.76 15.94 14.41
C THR A 92 0.43 15.18 14.34
N HIS A 93 0.36 14.06 13.60
CA HIS A 93 -0.88 13.34 13.40
C HIS A 93 -1.47 12.88 14.75
N PRO A 94 -2.78 13.08 15.01
CA PRO A 94 -3.40 12.78 16.29
C PRO A 94 -3.24 11.32 16.75
N ASP A 95 -3.20 10.38 15.80
CA ASP A 95 -2.89 8.95 16.04
C ASP A 95 -1.45 8.59 15.62
N PRO A 96 -0.50 8.41 16.58
CA PRO A 96 0.87 7.99 16.30
C PRO A 96 0.99 6.57 15.74
N LYS A 97 0.07 5.66 16.08
CA LYS A 97 0.09 4.28 15.57
C LYS A 97 -0.29 4.25 14.11
N PHE A 98 -1.31 5.02 13.72
CA PHE A 98 -1.68 5.20 12.32
C PHE A 98 -0.52 5.77 11.51
N ALA A 99 0.07 6.85 12.01
CA ALA A 99 1.19 7.51 11.38
C ALA A 99 2.36 6.56 11.09
N LYS A 100 2.78 5.79 12.10
CA LYS A 100 3.86 4.82 11.99
C LYS A 100 3.52 3.66 11.04
N HIS A 101 2.40 2.98 11.27
CA HIS A 101 2.09 1.72 10.59
C HIS A 101 1.41 1.89 9.22
N VAL A 102 0.88 3.08 8.91
CA VAL A 102 0.17 3.36 7.65
C VAL A 102 0.94 4.38 6.80
N LEU A 103 1.23 5.56 7.34
CA LEU A 103 1.83 6.65 6.54
C LEU A 103 3.35 6.44 6.32
N GLN A 104 4.09 6.13 7.37
CA GLN A 104 5.54 5.98 7.31
C GLN A 104 5.95 4.74 6.48
N ASP A 105 5.36 3.59 6.76
CA ASP A 105 5.67 2.30 6.13
C ASP A 105 5.19 2.18 4.67
N MET A 106 4.47 3.18 4.17
CA MET A 106 4.06 3.25 2.78
C MET A 106 5.25 3.60 1.87
N LYS A 107 5.49 2.80 0.82
CA LYS A 107 6.48 3.13 -0.24
C LYS A 107 6.24 4.55 -0.76
N ASN A 108 7.32 5.33 -0.86
CA ASN A 108 7.30 6.66 -1.43
C ASN A 108 7.18 6.56 -2.96
N ASP A 109 6.01 6.89 -3.47
CA ASP A 109 5.66 6.96 -4.88
C ASP A 109 4.71 8.15 -5.10
N LYS A 110 4.33 8.38 -6.37
CA LYS A 110 3.42 9.47 -6.74
C LYS A 110 2.06 9.37 -6.04
N ASP A 111 1.60 8.16 -5.74
CA ASP A 111 0.33 7.94 -5.03
C ASP A 111 0.45 8.43 -3.58
N LYS A 112 1.59 8.17 -2.93
CA LYS A 112 1.85 8.67 -1.57
C LYS A 112 1.91 10.20 -1.55
N GLU A 113 2.49 10.86 -2.55
CA GLU A 113 2.53 12.33 -2.63
C GLU A 113 1.12 12.92 -2.60
N VAL A 114 0.24 12.44 -3.48
CA VAL A 114 -1.17 12.89 -3.56
C VAL A 114 -1.95 12.61 -2.27
N LEU A 115 -1.67 11.48 -1.63
CA LEU A 115 -2.25 11.10 -0.34
C LEU A 115 -1.81 12.02 0.80
N MET A 116 -0.53 12.39 0.85
CA MET A 116 -0.01 13.29 1.89
C MET A 116 -0.55 14.71 1.72
N GLU A 117 -0.89 15.12 0.49
CA GLU A 117 -1.54 16.41 0.20
C GLU A 117 -3.04 16.41 0.58
N SER A 118 -3.70 15.26 0.59
CA SER A 118 -5.15 15.17 0.81
C SER A 118 -5.51 14.76 2.24
N GLN A 119 -5.99 15.72 3.02
CA GLN A 119 -6.49 15.48 4.38
C GLN A 119 -7.66 14.47 4.40
N ASN A 120 -8.56 14.53 3.42
CA ASN A 120 -9.70 13.62 3.36
C ASN A 120 -9.31 12.17 3.01
N ILE A 121 -8.29 11.96 2.16
CA ILE A 121 -7.73 10.60 1.95
C ILE A 121 -7.14 10.07 3.26
N GLN A 122 -6.44 10.92 4.02
CA GLN A 122 -5.89 10.55 5.32
C GLN A 122 -6.98 10.17 6.33
N ALA A 123 -8.06 10.96 6.41
CA ALA A 123 -9.21 10.67 7.27
C ALA A 123 -9.88 9.32 6.94
N VAL A 124 -9.97 8.94 5.66
CA VAL A 124 -10.47 7.61 5.27
C VAL A 124 -9.53 6.50 5.75
N GLY A 125 -8.22 6.72 5.62
CA GLY A 125 -7.19 5.81 6.12
C GLY A 125 -7.30 5.60 7.62
N GLU A 126 -7.40 6.70 8.38
CA GLU A 126 -7.51 6.69 9.83
C GLU A 126 -8.78 5.96 10.28
N PHE A 127 -9.93 6.26 9.67
CA PHE A 127 -11.18 5.56 9.95
C PHE A 127 -11.06 4.05 9.74
N LEU A 128 -10.42 3.62 8.64
CA LEU A 128 -10.20 2.20 8.38
C LEU A 128 -9.19 1.57 9.36
N PHE A 129 -8.18 2.33 9.77
CA PHE A 129 -7.21 1.88 10.74
C PHE A 129 -7.83 1.70 12.12
N GLN A 130 -8.79 2.53 12.54
CA GLN A 130 -9.55 2.30 13.78
C GLN A 130 -10.28 0.95 13.75
N LYS A 131 -10.79 0.52 12.59
CA LYS A 131 -11.46 -0.78 12.43
C LYS A 131 -10.48 -1.97 12.47
N TYR A 132 -9.34 -1.86 11.79
CA TYR A 132 -8.45 -3.01 11.54
C TYR A 132 -7.22 -3.06 12.46
N GLY A 133 -6.83 -1.93 13.00
CA GLY A 133 -5.66 -1.72 13.84
C GLY A 133 -4.33 -2.15 13.18
N VAL A 134 -3.33 -2.31 14.04
CA VAL A 134 -1.96 -2.73 13.67
C VAL A 134 -1.91 -4.15 13.10
N LYS A 135 -2.96 -4.96 13.27
CA LYS A 135 -3.03 -6.33 12.73
C LYS A 135 -3.17 -6.36 11.21
N LYS A 136 -3.86 -5.38 10.61
CA LYS A 136 -4.08 -5.32 9.16
C LYS A 136 -3.85 -3.90 8.60
N PRO A 137 -2.63 -3.34 8.72
CA PRO A 137 -2.30 -2.00 8.25
C PRO A 137 -2.23 -1.92 6.73
N GLU A 138 -2.15 -3.06 6.03
CA GLU A 138 -2.19 -3.12 4.56
C GLU A 138 -3.53 -2.66 4.00
N THR A 139 -4.64 -2.95 4.69
CA THR A 139 -5.99 -2.58 4.21
C THR A 139 -6.16 -1.06 4.07
N PRO A 140 -5.95 -0.22 5.11
CA PRO A 140 -6.02 1.23 4.96
C PRO A 140 -5.01 1.73 3.92
N ARG A 141 -3.75 1.25 3.94
CA ARG A 141 -2.73 1.65 2.95
C ARG A 141 -3.18 1.44 1.51
N GLN A 142 -3.72 0.27 1.20
CA GLN A 142 -4.14 -0.04 -0.16
C GLN A 142 -5.39 0.76 -0.59
N ILE A 143 -6.34 1.01 0.32
CA ILE A 143 -7.52 1.83 0.01
C ILE A 143 -7.14 3.28 -0.22
N MET A 144 -6.30 3.86 0.64
CA MET A 144 -5.88 5.25 0.47
C MET A 144 -5.08 5.45 -0.83
N ARG A 145 -4.20 4.49 -1.17
CA ARG A 145 -3.50 4.50 -2.47
C ARG A 145 -4.45 4.40 -3.66
N LEU A 146 -5.48 3.58 -3.54
CA LEU A 146 -6.47 3.45 -4.62
C LEU A 146 -7.24 4.76 -4.82
N LEU A 147 -7.59 5.45 -3.73
CA LEU A 147 -8.19 6.80 -3.80
C LEU A 147 -7.23 7.83 -4.40
N ALA A 148 -5.95 7.81 -4.04
CA ALA A 148 -4.93 8.70 -4.61
C ALA A 148 -4.74 8.47 -6.12
N ARG A 149 -4.77 7.20 -6.57
CA ARG A 149 -4.74 6.85 -8.00
C ARG A 149 -5.99 7.32 -8.73
N LEU A 150 -7.16 7.11 -8.15
CA LEU A 150 -8.44 7.57 -8.69
C LEU A 150 -8.43 9.09 -8.86
N LEU A 151 -8.04 9.82 -7.81
CA LEU A 151 -7.94 11.27 -7.84
C LEU A 151 -6.94 11.77 -8.90
N SER A 152 -5.78 11.10 -8.99
CA SER A 152 -4.78 11.43 -10.01
C SER A 152 -5.30 11.20 -11.44
N ALA A 153 -6.06 10.14 -11.66
CA ALA A 153 -6.69 9.88 -12.94
C ALA A 153 -7.80 10.88 -13.24
N ALA A 154 -8.61 11.26 -12.25
CA ALA A 154 -9.64 12.29 -12.38
C ALA A 154 -9.07 13.67 -12.72
N ARG A 155 -7.97 14.07 -12.07
CA ARG A 155 -7.25 15.32 -12.37
C ARG A 155 -6.82 15.40 -13.84
N LYS A 156 -6.45 14.26 -14.44
CA LYS A 156 -6.08 14.18 -15.86
C LYS A 156 -7.31 14.23 -16.77
N GLU A 157 -8.32 13.41 -16.47
CA GLU A 157 -9.56 13.31 -17.25
C GLU A 157 -10.29 14.65 -17.32
N MET A 158 -10.44 15.32 -16.18
CA MET A 158 -11.15 16.59 -16.04
C MET A 158 -10.26 17.81 -16.32
N LYS A 159 -8.97 17.60 -16.65
CA LYS A 159 -7.95 18.65 -16.84
C LYS A 159 -7.83 19.63 -15.66
N LYS A 160 -8.26 19.24 -14.45
CA LYS A 160 -8.22 20.06 -13.23
C LYS A 160 -7.15 19.53 -12.27
N LYS A 161 -5.95 20.11 -12.30
CA LYS A 161 -4.80 19.65 -11.47
C LYS A 161 -5.04 19.76 -9.95
N THR A 162 -5.83 20.74 -9.53
CA THR A 162 -6.11 21.04 -8.11
C THR A 162 -7.38 20.35 -7.59
N LEU A 163 -7.99 19.44 -8.37
CA LEU A 163 -9.18 18.72 -7.97
C LEU A 163 -8.97 18.02 -6.61
N LEU A 164 -9.92 18.25 -5.70
CA LEU A 164 -9.97 17.62 -4.38
C LEU A 164 -10.87 16.37 -4.41
N LEU A 165 -10.71 15.49 -3.43
CA LEU A 165 -11.48 14.25 -3.40
C LEU A 165 -12.97 14.52 -3.18
N GLU A 166 -13.29 15.47 -2.29
CA GLU A 166 -14.65 15.91 -1.95
C GLU A 166 -15.41 16.58 -3.09
N GLU A 167 -14.67 17.14 -4.06
CA GLU A 167 -15.23 17.65 -5.31
C GLU A 167 -15.53 16.49 -6.26
N LEU A 168 -14.63 15.50 -6.36
CA LEU A 168 -14.82 14.31 -7.19
C LEU A 168 -15.99 13.42 -6.72
N LEU A 169 -16.32 13.45 -5.43
CA LEU A 169 -17.45 12.70 -4.85
C LEU A 169 -18.78 13.48 -4.89
N ASP A 170 -18.90 14.42 -5.82
CA ASP A 170 -20.19 15.00 -6.19
C ASP A 170 -20.99 14.02 -7.06
N PRO A 171 -22.31 13.84 -6.83
CA PRO A 171 -23.18 13.06 -7.70
C PRO A 171 -23.03 13.36 -9.20
N GLU A 172 -22.79 14.62 -9.57
CA GLU A 172 -22.58 15.05 -10.96
C GLU A 172 -21.41 14.31 -11.63
N PHE A 173 -20.36 14.00 -10.87
CA PHE A 173 -19.17 13.32 -11.39
C PHE A 173 -19.22 11.80 -11.28
N PHE A 174 -20.35 11.21 -10.88
CA PHE A 174 -20.47 9.76 -10.73
C PHE A 174 -20.09 8.99 -12.01
N ASP A 175 -20.56 9.43 -13.17
CA ASP A 175 -20.22 8.81 -14.46
C ASP A 175 -18.74 8.94 -14.79
N THR A 176 -18.12 10.05 -14.41
CA THR A 176 -16.68 10.25 -14.56
C THR A 176 -15.90 9.28 -13.67
N VAL A 177 -16.34 9.08 -12.42
CA VAL A 177 -15.75 8.09 -11.51
C VAL A 177 -15.89 6.67 -12.08
N VAL A 178 -17.04 6.32 -12.65
CA VAL A 178 -17.26 5.01 -13.30
C VAL A 178 -16.31 4.83 -14.48
N LYS A 179 -16.18 5.84 -15.36
CA LYS A 179 -15.25 5.81 -16.50
C LYS A 179 -13.81 5.61 -16.04
N ILE A 180 -13.37 6.36 -15.03
CA ILE A 180 -12.01 6.24 -14.48
C ILE A 180 -11.80 4.85 -13.86
N ALA A 181 -12.79 4.30 -13.15
CA ALA A 181 -12.68 2.98 -12.54
C ALA A 181 -12.49 1.88 -13.59
N LYS A 182 -13.19 1.97 -14.73
CA LYS A 182 -13.01 1.08 -15.89
C LYS A 182 -11.60 1.19 -16.48
N ASN A 183 -11.13 2.41 -16.71
CA ASN A 183 -9.79 2.68 -17.23
C ASN A 183 -8.68 2.15 -16.31
N LEU A 184 -8.81 2.37 -14.99
CA LEU A 184 -7.88 1.83 -13.99
C LEU A 184 -7.87 0.31 -13.92
N SER A 185 -8.96 -0.33 -14.33
CA SER A 185 -9.11 -1.77 -14.40
C SER A 185 -8.61 -2.35 -15.73
N GLY A 186 -8.14 -1.49 -16.64
CA GLY A 186 -7.62 -1.87 -17.95
C GLY A 186 -8.70 -2.25 -18.95
N GLU A 187 -9.95 -1.85 -18.71
CA GLU A 187 -10.98 -1.84 -19.75
C GLU A 187 -10.59 -0.74 -20.76
N HIS A 188 -10.48 -1.10 -22.02
CA HIS A 188 -10.17 -0.17 -23.11
C HIS A 188 -11.40 -0.03 -24.00
N ASP A 189 -11.79 1.22 -24.29
CA ASP A 189 -12.79 1.52 -25.31
C ASP A 189 -12.34 0.92 -26.66
N GLY A 190 -13.21 0.14 -27.31
CA GLY A 190 -12.95 -0.48 -28.62
C GLY A 190 -12.75 -1.99 -28.62
N LYS A 191 -12.66 -2.67 -27.47
CA LYS A 191 -12.76 -4.14 -27.43
C LYS A 191 -14.22 -4.59 -27.41
N PHE A 192 -14.59 -5.50 -28.32
CA PHE A 192 -15.94 -6.08 -28.43
C PHE A 192 -16.51 -6.62 -27.11
N ASN A 193 -15.66 -7.06 -26.17
CA ASN A 193 -16.08 -7.84 -24.99
C ASN A 193 -16.06 -7.09 -23.64
N LYS A 194 -15.81 -5.77 -23.60
CA LYS A 194 -15.75 -4.98 -22.33
C LYS A 194 -14.86 -5.64 -21.25
N GLU A 195 -13.83 -6.37 -21.66
CA GLU A 195 -13.00 -7.18 -20.77
C GLU A 195 -12.08 -6.31 -19.91
N MET A 196 -12.07 -6.56 -18.60
CA MET A 196 -11.20 -5.87 -17.65
C MET A 196 -9.94 -6.71 -17.37
N LYS A 197 -8.76 -6.12 -17.58
CA LYS A 197 -7.47 -6.77 -17.23
C LYS A 197 -7.34 -7.06 -15.74
N ASN A 198 -7.79 -6.13 -14.89
CA ASN A 198 -7.74 -6.23 -13.43
C ASN A 198 -9.13 -6.01 -12.81
N PRO A 199 -10.04 -6.99 -12.90
CA PRO A 199 -11.42 -6.82 -12.44
C PRO A 199 -11.56 -6.54 -10.93
N SER A 200 -10.61 -7.04 -10.14
CA SER A 200 -10.56 -6.80 -8.69
C SER A 200 -10.34 -5.32 -8.37
N THR A 201 -9.60 -4.58 -9.20
CA THR A 201 -9.40 -3.14 -9.05
C THR A 201 -10.73 -2.39 -9.16
N ALA A 202 -11.54 -2.70 -10.17
CA ALA A 202 -12.83 -2.05 -10.42
C ALA A 202 -13.78 -2.16 -9.21
N ARG A 203 -13.87 -3.37 -8.64
CA ARG A 203 -14.70 -3.64 -7.46
C ARG A 203 -14.18 -2.88 -6.23
N ARG A 204 -12.85 -2.84 -6.06
CA ARG A 204 -12.21 -2.13 -4.95
C ARG A 204 -12.38 -0.62 -5.05
N VAL A 205 -12.42 -0.05 -6.25
CA VAL A 205 -12.69 1.39 -6.44
C VAL A 205 -14.07 1.73 -5.87
N GLY A 206 -15.10 0.95 -6.21
CA GLY A 206 -16.46 1.14 -5.68
C GLY A 206 -16.51 1.11 -4.16
N PHE A 207 -15.85 0.11 -3.55
CA PHE A 207 -15.71 0.07 -2.09
C PHE A 207 -15.00 1.30 -1.52
N ALA A 208 -13.91 1.74 -2.16
CA ALA A 208 -13.11 2.86 -1.71
C ALA A 208 -13.88 4.19 -1.77
N VAL A 209 -14.55 4.49 -2.89
CA VAL A 209 -15.33 5.74 -3.05
C VAL A 209 -16.56 5.75 -2.16
N LYS A 210 -17.25 4.61 -2.01
CA LYS A 210 -18.35 4.48 -1.04
C LYS A 210 -17.85 4.75 0.38
N LYS A 211 -16.68 4.22 0.74
CA LYS A 211 -16.11 4.45 2.07
C LYS A 211 -15.70 5.91 2.26
N ALA A 212 -15.12 6.54 1.25
CA ALA A 212 -14.77 7.95 1.28
C ALA A 212 -15.99 8.85 1.46
N ALA A 213 -17.06 8.64 0.69
CA ALA A 213 -18.31 9.37 0.81
C ALA A 213 -18.91 9.25 2.22
N ASN A 214 -18.91 8.05 2.82
CA ASN A 214 -19.38 7.86 4.20
C ASN A 214 -18.54 8.61 5.24
N VAL A 215 -17.22 8.59 5.11
CA VAL A 215 -16.32 9.31 6.04
C VAL A 215 -16.54 10.82 5.90
N MET A 216 -16.63 11.34 4.68
CA MET A 216 -16.89 12.75 4.41
C MET A 216 -18.27 13.19 4.91
N LYS A 217 -19.32 12.38 4.71
CA LYS A 217 -20.64 12.61 5.32
C LYS A 217 -20.53 12.73 6.84
N GLY A 218 -19.77 11.83 7.49
CA GLY A 218 -19.54 11.90 8.93
C GLY A 218 -18.77 13.16 9.38
N ILE A 219 -17.84 13.66 8.56
CA ILE A 219 -17.15 14.93 8.82
C ILE A 219 -18.11 16.12 8.67
N ALA A 220 -18.91 16.15 7.60
CA ALA A 220 -19.91 17.17 7.34
C ALA A 220 -20.97 17.24 8.46
N LEU A 221 -21.44 16.09 8.94
CA LEU A 221 -22.41 16.00 10.05
C LEU A 221 -21.87 16.66 11.33
N ARG A 222 -20.60 16.42 11.67
CA ARG A 222 -19.97 17.04 12.85
C ARG A 222 -19.80 18.55 12.68
N LYS A 223 -19.62 19.01 11.45
CA LYS A 223 -19.56 20.44 11.08
C LYS A 223 -20.94 21.09 10.93
N LYS A 224 -22.03 20.32 11.03
CA LYS A 224 -23.41 20.75 10.77
C LYS A 224 -23.60 21.35 9.36
N ASP A 225 -22.87 20.82 8.39
CA ASP A 225 -22.98 21.21 6.97
C ASP A 225 -23.98 20.27 6.27
N GLU A 226 -25.23 20.71 6.17
CA GLU A 226 -26.32 19.89 5.62
C GLU A 226 -26.19 19.63 4.12
N ASP A 227 -25.71 20.61 3.35
CA ASP A 227 -25.57 20.48 1.90
C ASP A 227 -24.48 19.48 1.55
N ALA A 228 -23.32 19.55 2.23
CA ALA A 228 -22.29 18.54 2.08
C ALA A 228 -22.77 17.15 2.52
N CYS A 229 -23.58 17.06 3.59
CA CYS A 229 -24.17 15.79 4.02
C CYS A 229 -25.06 15.17 2.94
N LYS A 230 -25.98 15.96 2.37
CA LYS A 230 -26.89 15.52 1.30
C LYS A 230 -26.08 15.08 0.07
N LYS A 231 -25.12 15.89 -0.36
CA LYS A 231 -24.23 15.60 -1.49
C LYS A 231 -23.56 14.22 -1.36
N PHE A 232 -22.85 13.98 -0.25
CA PHE A 232 -22.13 12.71 -0.09
C PHE A 232 -23.07 11.51 0.09
N ASP A 233 -24.27 11.72 0.64
CA ASP A 233 -25.25 10.64 0.72
C ASP A 233 -25.83 10.28 -0.65
N MET A 234 -26.16 11.29 -1.47
CA MET A 234 -26.59 11.09 -2.85
C MET A 234 -25.55 10.31 -3.66
N PHE A 235 -24.26 10.69 -3.56
CA PHE A 235 -23.19 9.96 -4.22
C PHE A 235 -23.10 8.51 -3.74
N ARG A 236 -23.20 8.29 -2.42
CA ARG A 236 -23.22 6.94 -1.84
C ARG A 236 -24.39 6.10 -2.37
N MET A 237 -25.58 6.69 -2.48
CA MET A 237 -26.76 6.01 -3.04
C MET A 237 -26.52 5.60 -4.50
N LEU A 238 -25.95 6.48 -5.33
CA LEU A 238 -25.59 6.13 -6.72
C LEU A 238 -24.63 4.93 -6.78
N VAL A 239 -23.62 4.89 -5.91
CA VAL A 239 -22.72 3.73 -5.82
C VAL A 239 -23.49 2.46 -5.43
N ASP A 240 -24.42 2.55 -4.49
CA ASP A 240 -25.21 1.40 -4.03
C ASP A 240 -26.18 0.87 -5.10
N MET A 241 -26.79 1.76 -5.88
CA MET A 241 -27.76 1.40 -6.91
C MET A 241 -27.09 0.92 -8.21
N GLU A 242 -26.03 1.61 -8.66
CA GLU A 242 -25.56 1.46 -10.04
C GLU A 242 -24.23 0.72 -10.19
N TRP A 243 -23.37 0.72 -9.15
CA TRP A 243 -22.02 0.13 -9.27
C TRP A 243 -22.06 -1.37 -9.55
N GLY A 244 -23.07 -2.05 -8.99
CA GLY A 244 -23.34 -3.46 -9.23
C GLY A 244 -23.47 -3.79 -10.72
N THR A 245 -24.31 -3.03 -11.41
CA THR A 245 -24.64 -3.25 -12.82
C THR A 245 -23.55 -2.70 -13.74
N ARG A 246 -23.08 -1.47 -13.50
CA ARG A 246 -22.14 -0.79 -14.40
C ARG A 246 -20.72 -1.35 -14.36
N ILE A 247 -20.31 -1.91 -13.23
CA ILE A 247 -18.93 -2.36 -13.01
C ILE A 247 -18.85 -3.80 -12.50
N ASN A 248 -19.56 -4.16 -11.42
CA ASN A 248 -19.35 -5.48 -10.80
C ASN A 248 -19.76 -6.65 -11.72
N ALA A 249 -20.80 -6.46 -12.55
CA ALA A 249 -21.22 -7.45 -13.54
C ALA A 249 -20.10 -7.76 -14.55
N THR A 250 -19.56 -6.72 -15.19
CA THR A 250 -18.44 -6.82 -16.15
C THR A 250 -17.18 -7.38 -15.49
N ALA A 251 -16.88 -6.95 -14.26
CA ALA A 251 -15.74 -7.45 -13.51
C ALA A 251 -15.86 -8.96 -13.24
N ARG A 252 -17.04 -9.44 -12.81
CA ARG A 252 -17.30 -10.87 -12.57
C ARG A 252 -17.22 -11.68 -13.87
N ALA A 253 -17.73 -11.14 -14.97
CA ALA A 253 -17.65 -11.80 -16.28
C ALA A 253 -16.18 -11.96 -16.71
N SER A 254 -15.37 -10.90 -16.58
CA SER A 254 -13.94 -10.93 -16.88
C SER A 254 -13.19 -11.91 -15.98
N GLU A 255 -13.48 -11.97 -14.67
CA GLU A 255 -12.88 -12.97 -13.77
C GLU A 255 -13.20 -14.40 -14.16
N ARG A 256 -14.45 -14.67 -14.59
CA ARG A 256 -14.85 -15.99 -15.08
C ARG A 256 -14.10 -16.33 -16.36
N LEU A 257 -13.94 -15.38 -17.28
CA LEU A 257 -13.20 -15.56 -18.52
C LEU A 257 -11.73 -15.88 -18.24
N HIS A 258 -11.06 -15.09 -17.40
CA HIS A 258 -9.66 -15.34 -17.01
C HIS A 258 -9.48 -16.71 -16.34
N LYS A 259 -10.42 -17.14 -15.49
CA LYS A 259 -10.38 -18.48 -14.89
C LYS A 259 -10.53 -19.59 -15.92
N ARG A 260 -11.36 -19.39 -16.95
CA ARG A 260 -11.54 -20.34 -18.05
C ARG A 260 -10.31 -20.41 -18.96
N GLN A 261 -9.68 -19.27 -19.24
CA GLN A 261 -8.50 -19.16 -20.10
C GLN A 261 -7.20 -19.60 -19.43
N LYS A 262 -7.16 -19.65 -18.09
CA LYS A 262 -5.97 -20.10 -17.36
C LYS A 262 -5.68 -21.55 -17.76
N PRO A 263 -4.51 -21.85 -18.36
CA PRO A 263 -4.18 -23.21 -18.74
C PRO A 263 -4.20 -24.09 -17.49
N LYS A 264 -4.90 -25.21 -17.57
CA LYS A 264 -4.77 -26.27 -16.57
C LYS A 264 -3.39 -26.86 -16.76
N ILE A 265 -2.43 -26.43 -15.96
CA ILE A 265 -1.14 -27.09 -15.86
C ILE A 265 -1.43 -28.43 -15.19
N LEU A 266 -1.56 -29.46 -16.00
CA LEU A 266 -1.55 -30.83 -15.50
C LEU A 266 -0.10 -31.16 -15.14
N PRO A 267 0.16 -31.85 -14.01
CA PRO A 267 1.47 -32.39 -13.74
C PRO A 267 1.89 -33.31 -14.89
N LEU A 268 3.19 -33.37 -15.17
CA LEU A 268 3.72 -34.27 -16.18
C LEU A 268 3.47 -35.72 -15.76
N THR A 269 3.32 -36.61 -16.74
CA THR A 269 3.12 -38.04 -16.47
C THR A 269 4.28 -38.59 -15.63
N GLU A 270 5.50 -38.11 -15.89
CA GLU A 270 6.71 -38.45 -15.14
C GLU A 270 6.59 -38.06 -13.65
N ASP A 271 6.05 -36.87 -13.36
CA ASP A 271 5.84 -36.41 -11.98
C ASP A 271 4.79 -37.26 -11.25
N LEU A 272 3.72 -37.65 -11.96
CA LEU A 272 2.68 -38.54 -11.42
C LEU A 272 3.22 -39.94 -11.12
N ILE A 273 4.06 -40.49 -12.02
CA ILE A 273 4.73 -41.77 -11.81
C ILE A 273 5.69 -41.69 -10.62
N ALA A 274 6.52 -40.63 -10.55
CA ALA A 274 7.46 -40.41 -9.45
C ALA A 274 6.72 -40.30 -8.10
N LEU A 275 5.62 -39.55 -8.05
CA LEU A 275 4.79 -39.43 -6.85
C LEU A 275 4.14 -40.76 -6.45
N THR A 276 3.57 -41.50 -7.41
CA THR A 276 2.92 -42.80 -7.14
C THR A 276 3.92 -43.84 -6.63
N LYS A 277 5.12 -43.84 -7.21
CA LYS A 277 6.24 -44.68 -6.77
C LYS A 277 6.64 -44.32 -5.34
N TYR A 278 6.89 -43.05 -5.06
CA TYR A 278 7.25 -42.58 -3.72
C TYR A 278 6.20 -42.93 -2.66
N ILE A 279 4.91 -42.71 -2.94
CA ILE A 279 3.82 -43.06 -2.02
C ILE A 279 3.81 -44.55 -1.74
N THR A 280 4.00 -45.39 -2.76
CA THR A 280 4.00 -46.85 -2.59
C THR A 280 5.21 -47.33 -1.80
N GLU A 281 6.40 -46.78 -2.07
CA GLU A 281 7.63 -47.09 -1.33
C GLU A 281 7.53 -46.70 0.15
N GLU A 282 6.97 -45.54 0.47
CA GLU A 282 6.78 -45.11 1.85
C GLU A 282 5.71 -45.93 2.57
N ILE A 283 4.61 -46.35 1.89
CA ILE A 283 3.64 -47.29 2.46
C ILE A 283 4.33 -48.60 2.86
N ASP A 284 5.09 -49.20 1.94
CA ASP A 284 5.80 -50.47 2.21
C ASP A 284 6.81 -50.32 3.34
N ARG A 285 7.50 -49.18 3.40
CA ARG A 285 8.45 -48.85 4.47
C ARG A 285 7.76 -48.78 5.83
N TYR A 286 6.68 -47.99 5.94
CA TYR A 286 5.97 -47.84 7.22
C TYR A 286 5.23 -49.11 7.62
N MET A 287 4.72 -49.92 6.68
CA MET A 287 4.16 -51.24 6.97
C MET A 287 5.20 -52.16 7.62
N LYS A 288 6.41 -52.25 7.06
CA LYS A 288 7.51 -53.06 7.64
C LYS A 288 7.97 -52.57 9.02
N ILE A 289 7.93 -51.26 9.25
CA ILE A 289 8.25 -50.68 10.57
C ILE A 289 7.13 -51.04 11.56
N LEU A 290 5.87 -50.95 11.15
CA LEU A 290 4.72 -51.27 12.00
C LEU A 290 4.68 -52.75 12.41
N GLU A 291 5.10 -53.66 11.52
CA GLU A 291 5.26 -55.09 11.83
C GLU A 291 6.28 -55.36 12.96
N ARG A 292 7.26 -54.46 13.13
CA ARG A 292 8.34 -54.59 14.14
C ARG A 292 8.06 -53.80 15.41
N THR A 293 7.54 -52.58 15.25
CA THR A 293 7.31 -51.62 16.31
C THR A 293 5.89 -51.08 16.15
N GLN A 294 4.96 -51.56 16.99
CA GLN A 294 3.55 -51.15 17.00
C GLN A 294 3.37 -49.76 17.64
N GLU A 295 4.12 -48.77 17.15
CA GLU A 295 4.08 -47.40 17.65
C GLU A 295 2.96 -46.61 16.95
N HIS A 296 2.22 -45.84 17.75
CA HIS A 296 1.13 -44.99 17.26
C HIS A 296 1.61 -43.95 16.22
N GLN A 297 2.83 -43.43 16.36
CA GLN A 297 3.39 -42.45 15.42
C GLN A 297 3.60 -43.05 14.02
N THR A 298 4.09 -44.30 13.95
CA THR A 298 4.27 -45.05 12.71
C THR A 298 2.94 -45.30 12.00
N TRP A 299 1.90 -45.63 12.77
CA TRP A 299 0.55 -45.80 12.23
C TRP A 299 -0.02 -44.48 11.68
N PHE A 300 0.16 -43.37 12.41
CA PHE A 300 -0.28 -42.05 11.95
C PHE A 300 0.41 -41.63 10.65
N GLU A 301 1.72 -41.80 10.52
CA GLU A 301 2.44 -41.48 9.28
C GLU A 301 2.01 -42.38 8.11
N LEU A 302 1.87 -43.70 8.34
CA LEU A 302 1.34 -44.63 7.34
C LEU A 302 -0.03 -44.20 6.81
N SER A 303 -0.93 -43.79 7.70
CA SER A 303 -2.29 -43.38 7.33
C SER A 303 -2.28 -42.24 6.30
N LYS A 304 -1.37 -41.26 6.42
CA LYS A 304 -1.26 -40.14 5.48
C LYS A 304 -0.98 -40.62 4.06
N PHE A 305 -0.05 -41.56 3.89
CA PHE A 305 0.30 -42.09 2.57
C PHE A 305 -0.80 -42.97 1.98
N VAL A 306 -1.47 -43.78 2.82
CA VAL A 306 -2.62 -44.60 2.40
C VAL A 306 -3.78 -43.73 1.91
N PHE A 307 -4.08 -42.63 2.61
CA PHE A 307 -5.10 -41.66 2.17
C PHE A 307 -4.71 -40.94 0.86
N CYS A 308 -3.41 -40.67 0.64
CA CYS A 308 -2.95 -40.11 -0.63
C CYS A 308 -3.09 -41.10 -1.80
N LYS A 309 -2.97 -42.41 -1.56
CA LYS A 309 -3.09 -43.45 -2.59
C LYS A 309 -4.55 -43.74 -2.97
N ASN A 310 -5.46 -43.66 -2.00
CA ASN A 310 -6.90 -43.83 -2.20
C ASN A 310 -7.66 -42.58 -1.73
N PRO A 311 -7.66 -41.48 -2.52
CA PRO A 311 -8.53 -40.36 -2.22
C PRO A 311 -9.98 -40.84 -2.30
N ALA A 312 -10.70 -40.77 -1.18
CA ALA A 312 -12.10 -41.16 -1.11
C ALA A 312 -12.91 -40.47 -2.23
N VAL A 313 -13.67 -41.28 -2.97
CA VAL A 313 -14.64 -40.84 -4.00
C VAL A 313 -15.80 -40.12 -3.33
#